data_AF-A0A5C4R0K1-F1
#
_entry.id   AF-A0A5C4R0K1-F1
#
_cell.length_a   1.000
_cell.length_b   1.000
_cell.length_c   1.000
_cell.angle_alpha   90.00
_cell.angle_beta   90.00
_cell.angle_gamma   90.00
#
_symmetry.space_group_name_H-M   'P 1'
#
loop_
_entity.id
_entity.type
_entity.pdbx_description
1 polymer ?
#
loop_
_entity_poly.entity_id
_entity_poly.type
_entity_poly.pdbx_seq_one_letter_code
_entity_poly.pdbx_strand_id
1 'polypeptide(L)'
;QPVSAETAANLASHYKIKQGRYQATSSYGGPKIDEETLTVTSATLSADGKKVTLAVNGRKAGHVVYLRSPRPFTLTTGQSLWSTEAWYTLNAIPGVTPPPTGGTNLALNKPATADSSCSATEGPAKAVNGSVAGGNGDKWCSKGTSKYLQVDLGASHAVNRVVVKHAGAGGENTAWNTRDFTVASSPDGTTWT
;
A
#
# COMPACT_ATOMS: atom_id res chain seq x y z
N GLN A 1 7.26 -17.36 30.02
CA GLN A 1 8.35 -16.86 30.89
C GLN A 1 8.91 -15.59 30.26
N PRO A 2 9.66 -14.75 31.00
CA PRO A 2 10.26 -13.55 30.43
C PRO A 2 11.28 -13.88 29.33
N VAL A 3 11.41 -12.98 28.35
CA VAL A 3 12.48 -13.04 27.35
C VAL A 3 13.85 -12.77 27.96
N SER A 4 14.90 -13.32 27.38
CA SER A 4 16.28 -13.04 27.79
C SER A 4 16.67 -11.59 27.53
N ALA A 5 17.64 -11.07 28.29
CA ALA A 5 18.18 -9.72 28.08
C ALA A 5 18.76 -9.54 26.67
N GLU A 6 19.38 -10.58 26.13
CA GLU A 6 19.91 -10.61 24.76
C GLU A 6 18.79 -10.50 23.71
N THR A 7 17.70 -11.26 23.87
CA THR A 7 16.54 -11.14 22.98
C THR A 7 15.86 -9.76 23.11
N ALA A 8 15.85 -9.19 24.32
CA ALA A 8 15.26 -7.89 24.59
C ALA A 8 16.08 -6.71 24.03
N ALA A 9 17.37 -6.90 23.79
CA ALA A 9 18.23 -5.88 23.20
C ALA A 9 17.81 -5.62 21.75
N ASN A 10 17.64 -4.34 21.39
CA ASN A 10 17.36 -3.90 20.02
C ASN A 10 16.14 -4.58 19.36
N LEU A 11 15.11 -4.96 20.11
CA LEU A 11 13.94 -5.72 19.62
C LEU A 11 13.39 -5.21 18.27
N ALA A 12 13.24 -3.89 18.12
CA ALA A 12 12.65 -3.29 16.92
C ALA A 12 13.43 -3.62 15.62
N SER A 13 14.77 -3.71 15.67
CA SER A 13 15.59 -4.02 14.49
C SER A 13 15.59 -5.51 14.12
N HIS A 14 15.11 -6.37 15.02
CA HIS A 14 15.15 -7.82 14.85
C HIS A 14 13.82 -8.42 14.36
N TYR A 15 12.70 -7.70 14.49
CA TYR A 15 11.43 -8.11 13.89
C TYR A 15 11.44 -7.86 12.38
N LYS A 16 10.98 -8.85 11.61
CA LYS A 16 10.77 -8.73 10.16
C LYS A 16 9.29 -8.84 9.87
N ILE A 17 8.74 -7.86 9.17
CA ILE A 17 7.33 -7.85 8.80
C ILE A 17 7.21 -7.66 7.30
N LYS A 18 6.40 -8.48 6.66
CA LYS A 18 5.99 -8.32 5.27
C LYS A 18 4.47 -8.30 5.19
N GLN A 19 3.93 -7.72 4.15
CA GLN A 19 2.53 -7.93 3.80
C GLN A 19 2.37 -8.10 2.29
N GLY A 20 1.26 -8.70 1.89
CA GLY A 20 0.90 -8.89 0.49
C GLY A 20 -0.52 -9.41 0.37
N ARG A 21 -0.96 -9.68 -0.85
CA ARG A 21 -2.24 -10.34 -1.13
C ARG A 21 -2.02 -11.53 -2.03
N TYR A 22 -3.01 -12.40 -2.13
CA TYR A 22 -3.04 -13.43 -3.15
C TYR A 22 -3.93 -12.97 -4.30
N GLN A 23 -3.46 -13.10 -5.54
CA GLN A 23 -4.29 -12.91 -6.71
C GLN A 23 -5.28 -14.07 -6.77
N ALA A 24 -6.58 -13.76 -6.78
CA ALA A 24 -7.60 -14.78 -6.92
C ALA A 24 -7.50 -15.41 -8.31
N THR A 25 -7.32 -16.73 -8.35
CA THR A 25 -7.31 -17.54 -9.56
C THR A 25 -8.33 -18.66 -9.41
N SER A 26 -8.75 -19.26 -10.52
CA SER A 26 -9.57 -20.48 -10.48
C SER A 26 -8.86 -21.63 -9.77
N SER A 27 -7.53 -21.65 -9.80
CA SER A 27 -6.70 -22.53 -8.99
C SER A 27 -6.57 -22.03 -7.54
N TYR A 28 -6.58 -22.94 -6.57
CA TYR A 28 -6.27 -22.61 -5.18
C TYR A 28 -4.85 -22.07 -5.04
N GLY A 29 -4.66 -21.04 -4.22
CA GLY A 29 -3.34 -20.51 -3.89
C GLY A 29 -2.67 -19.70 -5.00
N GLY A 30 -3.44 -18.88 -5.74
CA GLY A 30 -2.91 -17.97 -6.76
C GLY A 30 -1.73 -17.10 -6.27
N PRO A 31 -0.95 -16.47 -7.16
CA PRO A 31 0.34 -15.88 -6.82
C PRO A 31 0.23 -14.76 -5.77
N LYS A 32 1.28 -14.58 -4.98
CA LYS A 32 1.41 -13.41 -4.11
C LYS A 32 1.66 -12.17 -4.95
N ILE A 33 0.92 -11.11 -4.66
CA ILE A 33 0.99 -9.79 -5.30
C ILE A 33 1.09 -8.71 -4.22
N ASP A 34 1.56 -7.52 -4.62
CA ASP A 34 1.75 -6.36 -3.74
C ASP A 34 2.60 -6.67 -2.50
N GLU A 35 3.62 -7.53 -2.63
CA GLU A 35 4.52 -7.82 -1.52
C GLU A 35 5.36 -6.61 -1.15
N GLU A 36 5.31 -6.23 0.12
CA GLU A 36 6.12 -5.14 0.66
C GLU A 36 6.65 -5.49 2.06
N THR A 37 7.83 -4.95 2.37
CA THR A 37 8.40 -5.04 3.72
C THR A 37 7.91 -3.84 4.54
N LEU A 38 7.44 -4.09 5.75
CA LEU A 38 6.98 -3.05 6.66
C LEU A 38 8.06 -2.69 7.68
N THR A 39 8.13 -1.40 8.01
CA THR A 39 9.04 -0.89 9.03
C THR A 39 8.41 -0.99 10.41
N VAL A 40 9.11 -1.67 11.32
CA VAL A 40 8.82 -1.65 12.76
C VAL A 40 9.43 -0.39 13.33
N THR A 41 8.59 0.55 13.78
CA THR A 41 9.04 1.84 14.32
C THR A 41 9.34 1.76 15.81
N SER A 42 8.68 0.85 16.53
CA SER A 42 9.01 0.55 17.91
C SER A 42 8.63 -0.88 18.29
N ALA A 43 9.34 -1.42 19.28
CA ALA A 43 9.02 -2.67 19.95
C ALA A 43 9.16 -2.46 21.46
N THR A 44 8.05 -2.55 22.19
CA THR A 44 8.01 -2.30 23.63
C THR A 44 7.75 -3.61 24.36
N LEU A 45 8.71 -4.00 25.19
CA LEU A 45 8.57 -5.16 26.08
C LEU A 45 7.71 -4.78 27.30
N SER A 46 6.79 -5.65 27.71
CA SER A 46 6.03 -5.48 28.94
C SER A 46 6.91 -5.61 30.18
N ALA A 47 6.47 -5.03 31.31
CA ALA A 47 7.22 -5.07 32.57
C ALA A 47 7.53 -6.50 33.07
N ASP A 48 6.65 -7.46 32.78
CA ASP A 48 6.84 -8.87 33.12
C ASP A 48 7.70 -9.65 32.09
N GLY A 49 8.13 -8.99 31.01
CA GLY A 49 8.96 -9.56 29.94
C GLY A 49 8.26 -10.59 29.06
N LYS A 50 6.92 -10.72 29.14
CA LYS A 50 6.16 -11.79 28.46
C LYS A 50 5.43 -11.33 27.20
N LYS A 51 5.35 -10.02 26.93
CA LYS A 51 4.66 -9.45 25.76
C LYS A 51 5.54 -8.42 25.09
N VAL A 52 5.60 -8.44 23.77
CA VAL A 52 6.19 -7.38 22.96
C VAL A 52 5.08 -6.71 22.15
N THR A 53 4.92 -5.40 22.30
CA THR A 53 4.00 -4.59 21.51
C THR A 53 4.77 -3.91 20.39
N LEU A 54 4.34 -4.10 19.14
CA LEU A 54 5.00 -3.51 17.96
C LEU A 54 4.19 -2.33 17.43
N ALA A 55 4.87 -1.22 17.15
CA ALA A 55 4.35 -0.18 16.26
C ALA A 55 4.89 -0.43 14.84
N VAL A 56 3.97 -0.53 13.88
CA VAL A 56 4.29 -0.87 12.49
C VAL A 56 3.59 0.11 11.57
N ASN A 57 4.38 0.82 10.77
CA ASN A 57 3.85 1.77 9.79
C ASN A 57 3.56 1.08 8.45
N GLY A 58 2.62 1.63 7.67
CA GLY A 58 2.34 1.17 6.31
C GLY A 58 1.46 -0.08 6.21
N ARG A 59 0.92 -0.59 7.32
CA ARG A 59 -0.06 -1.70 7.29
C ARG A 59 -1.26 -1.33 6.43
N LYS A 60 -1.67 -2.22 5.52
CA LYS A 60 -2.84 -2.01 4.67
C LYS A 60 -3.90 -3.05 4.99
N ALA A 61 -5.14 -2.59 5.18
CA ALA A 61 -6.26 -3.49 5.27
C ALA A 61 -6.36 -4.34 3.98
N GLY A 62 -6.90 -5.55 4.11
CA GLY A 62 -7.02 -6.49 3.02
C GLY A 62 -5.76 -7.27 2.65
N HIS A 63 -4.67 -7.09 3.39
CA HIS A 63 -3.41 -7.82 3.17
C HIS A 63 -3.25 -8.93 4.20
N VAL A 64 -2.57 -10.00 3.79
CA VAL A 64 -2.00 -10.98 4.71
C VAL A 64 -0.68 -10.39 5.20
N VAL A 65 -0.53 -10.31 6.52
CA VAL A 65 0.67 -9.83 7.19
C VAL A 65 1.46 -11.02 7.70
N TYR A 66 2.73 -11.07 7.33
CA TYR A 66 3.75 -11.97 7.86
C TYR A 66 4.53 -11.26 8.96
N LEU A 67 4.64 -11.88 10.13
CA LEU A 67 5.48 -11.43 11.22
C LEU A 67 6.50 -12.51 11.55
N ARG A 68 7.77 -12.12 11.67
CA ARG A 68 8.84 -12.97 12.20
C ARG A 68 9.55 -12.27 13.34
N SER A 69 9.67 -12.96 14.47
CA SER A 69 10.41 -12.50 15.64
C SER A 69 11.93 -12.62 15.45
N PRO A 70 12.75 -11.99 16.32
CA PRO A 70 14.19 -12.23 16.40
C PRO A 70 14.54 -13.72 16.37
N ARG A 71 15.72 -14.04 15.84
CA ARG A 71 16.31 -15.39 15.98
C ARG A 71 17.77 -15.28 16.47
N PRO A 72 18.14 -16.01 17.52
CA PRO A 72 17.26 -16.83 18.36
C PRO A 72 16.27 -15.97 19.18
N PHE A 73 15.13 -16.53 19.58
CA PHE A 73 14.19 -15.89 20.49
C PHE A 73 14.16 -16.71 21.77
N THR A 74 14.90 -16.29 22.79
CA THR A 74 15.16 -17.10 23.99
C THR A 74 14.47 -16.54 25.23
N LEU A 75 14.06 -17.45 26.10
CA LEU A 75 13.61 -17.14 27.46
C LEU A 75 14.83 -16.92 28.37
N THR A 76 14.62 -16.34 29.54
CA THR A 76 15.67 -16.19 30.56
C THR A 76 16.31 -17.52 31.00
N THR A 77 15.60 -18.63 30.79
CA THR A 77 16.06 -20.00 31.04
C THR A 77 16.90 -20.59 29.89
N GLY A 78 17.12 -19.84 28.81
CA GLY A 78 17.85 -20.28 27.62
C GLY A 78 17.01 -21.07 26.61
N GLN A 79 15.79 -21.46 26.96
CA GLN A 79 14.89 -22.18 26.04
C GLN A 79 14.44 -21.26 24.89
N SER A 80 14.46 -21.78 23.66
CA SER A 80 13.98 -21.06 22.48
C SER A 80 12.47 -21.20 22.29
N LEU A 81 11.82 -20.16 21.77
CA LEU A 81 10.41 -20.25 21.33
C LEU A 81 10.28 -21.27 20.18
N TRP A 82 9.26 -22.12 20.25
CA TRP A 82 9.02 -23.14 19.23
C TRP A 82 8.57 -22.58 17.87
N SER A 83 7.78 -21.51 17.88
CA SER A 83 7.42 -20.78 16.67
C SER A 83 7.91 -19.34 16.76
N THR A 84 8.62 -18.89 15.73
CA THR A 84 9.12 -17.51 15.63
C THR A 84 8.41 -16.73 14.53
N GLU A 85 7.28 -17.23 14.03
CA GLU A 85 6.55 -16.61 12.94
C GLU A 85 5.04 -16.78 13.06
N ALA A 86 4.33 -15.82 12.49
CA ALA A 86 2.87 -15.78 12.42
C ALA A 86 2.41 -15.13 11.12
N TRP A 87 1.23 -15.55 10.67
CA TRP A 87 0.51 -14.94 9.56
C TRP A 87 -0.88 -14.57 10.02
N TYR A 88 -1.38 -13.39 9.63
CA TYR A 88 -2.77 -13.02 9.86
C TYR A 88 -3.31 -12.16 8.72
N THR A 89 -4.61 -12.26 8.48
CA THR A 89 -5.30 -11.37 7.53
C THR A 89 -5.71 -10.09 8.25
N LEU A 90 -5.22 -8.94 7.79
CA LEU A 90 -5.62 -7.64 8.34
C LEU A 90 -6.90 -7.17 7.64
N ASN A 91 -8.07 -7.58 8.13
CA ASN A 91 -9.34 -7.23 7.48
C ASN A 91 -9.65 -5.74 7.51
N ALA A 92 -9.40 -5.09 8.66
CA ALA A 92 -9.64 -3.67 8.85
C ALA A 92 -8.66 -3.09 9.88
N ILE A 93 -8.41 -1.78 9.79
CA ILE A 93 -7.67 -1.02 10.81
C ILE A 93 -8.69 -0.04 11.42
N PRO A 94 -8.98 -0.10 12.73
CA PRO A 94 -9.92 0.83 13.36
C PRO A 94 -9.57 2.29 13.06
N GLY A 95 -10.57 3.10 12.71
CA GLY A 95 -10.38 4.50 12.32
C GLY A 95 -9.85 4.71 10.89
N VAL A 96 -9.59 3.64 10.13
CA VAL A 96 -9.22 3.68 8.71
C VAL A 96 -10.27 2.90 7.93
N THR A 97 -10.98 3.54 7.00
CA THR A 97 -11.85 2.83 6.07
C THR A 97 -10.98 1.94 5.17
N PRO A 98 -11.12 0.59 5.24
CA PRO A 98 -10.36 -0.29 4.37
C PRO A 98 -10.61 0.06 2.91
N PRO A 99 -9.59 0.12 2.03
CA PRO A 99 -9.86 0.06 0.61
C PRO A 99 -10.60 -1.27 0.37
N PRO A 100 -11.78 -1.30 -0.30
CA PRO A 100 -12.44 -2.55 -0.64
C PRO A 100 -11.45 -3.50 -1.35
N THR A 101 -11.29 -4.70 -0.80
CA THR A 101 -10.47 -5.75 -1.39
C THR A 101 -11.27 -6.50 -2.43
N GLY A 102 -10.72 -6.63 -3.64
CA GLY A 102 -11.31 -7.45 -4.71
C GLY A 102 -11.80 -6.70 -5.95
N GLY A 103 -11.57 -5.39 -6.06
CA GLY A 103 -11.84 -4.65 -7.30
C GLY A 103 -10.67 -4.71 -8.29
N THR A 104 -10.92 -5.15 -9.52
CA THR A 104 -10.00 -4.95 -10.66
C THR A 104 -9.78 -3.45 -10.88
N ASN A 105 -8.54 -3.02 -11.07
CA ASN A 105 -8.27 -1.65 -11.50
C ASN A 105 -8.70 -1.49 -12.97
N LEU A 106 -9.92 -1.02 -13.19
CA LEU A 106 -10.50 -0.84 -14.52
C LEU A 106 -9.70 0.16 -15.38
N ALA A 107 -8.98 1.09 -14.74
CA ALA A 107 -8.17 2.10 -15.42
C ALA A 107 -6.77 1.58 -15.82
N LEU A 108 -6.30 0.43 -15.31
CA LEU A 108 -4.94 -0.03 -15.53
C LEU A 108 -4.62 -0.17 -17.03
N ASN A 109 -3.59 0.56 -17.48
CA ASN A 109 -3.12 0.61 -18.87
C ASN A 109 -4.18 1.01 -19.90
N LYS A 110 -5.23 1.72 -19.46
CA LYS A 110 -6.25 2.26 -20.36
C LYS A 110 -5.76 3.53 -21.06
N PRO A 111 -6.30 3.86 -22.24
CA PRO A 111 -6.04 5.14 -22.87
C PRO A 111 -6.38 6.29 -21.91
N ALA A 112 -5.44 7.20 -21.74
CA ALA A 112 -5.61 8.38 -20.90
C ALA A 112 -5.23 9.63 -21.69
N THR A 113 -6.07 10.66 -21.59
CA THR A 113 -5.88 11.98 -22.19
C THR A 113 -5.84 13.02 -21.09
N ALA A 114 -5.22 14.15 -21.37
CA ALA A 114 -5.13 15.27 -20.43
C ALA A 114 -5.06 16.57 -21.20
N ASP A 115 -5.29 17.68 -20.50
CA ASP A 115 -5.12 19.01 -21.08
C ASP A 115 -3.66 19.27 -21.52
N SER A 116 -2.70 18.84 -20.70
CA SER A 116 -1.27 19.04 -20.95
C SER A 116 -0.41 18.06 -20.15
N SER A 117 0.92 18.19 -20.30
CA SER A 117 1.90 17.50 -19.48
C SER A 117 3.04 18.45 -19.09
N CYS A 118 3.58 18.32 -17.88
CA CYS A 118 4.69 19.18 -17.45
C CYS A 118 5.99 18.93 -18.23
N SER A 119 6.19 17.68 -18.67
CA SER A 119 7.31 17.20 -19.48
C SER A 119 6.87 16.03 -20.38
N ALA A 120 7.70 15.66 -21.35
CA ALA A 120 7.40 14.56 -22.28
C ALA A 120 7.33 13.18 -21.59
N THR A 121 7.96 13.02 -20.43
CA THR A 121 7.97 11.75 -19.67
C THR A 121 6.84 11.67 -18.64
N GLU A 122 6.11 12.76 -18.43
CA GLU A 122 5.05 12.90 -17.40
C GLU A 122 3.65 12.93 -18.02
N GLY A 123 3.46 12.11 -19.06
CA GLY A 123 2.22 12.03 -19.80
C GLY A 123 1.08 11.35 -19.02
N PRO A 124 -0.18 11.51 -19.47
CA PRO A 124 -1.37 10.98 -18.78
C PRO A 124 -1.35 9.46 -18.58
N ALA A 125 -0.69 8.71 -19.48
CA ALA A 125 -0.51 7.26 -19.34
C ALA A 125 0.19 6.84 -18.04
N LYS A 126 1.01 7.72 -17.44
CA LYS A 126 1.68 7.45 -16.15
C LYS A 126 0.70 7.44 -14.98
N ALA A 127 -0.44 8.12 -15.08
CA ALA A 127 -1.46 8.09 -14.02
C ALA A 127 -2.16 6.72 -13.90
N VAL A 128 -2.04 5.88 -14.92
CA VAL A 128 -2.82 4.63 -15.05
C VAL A 128 -1.95 3.39 -15.30
N ASN A 129 -0.63 3.49 -15.20
CA ASN A 129 0.29 2.38 -15.44
C ASN A 129 0.45 1.41 -14.24
N GLY A 130 -0.21 1.71 -13.12
CA GLY A 130 -0.17 0.90 -11.90
C GLY A 130 1.03 1.14 -10.99
N SER A 131 1.88 2.13 -11.28
CA SER A 131 3.09 2.43 -10.52
C SER A 131 3.09 3.84 -9.93
N VAL A 132 3.87 4.01 -8.86
CA VAL A 132 4.30 5.32 -8.33
C VAL A 132 5.81 5.31 -7.99
N ALA A 133 6.51 4.23 -8.36
CA ALA A 133 7.85 3.94 -7.90
C ALA A 133 8.95 4.46 -8.84
N GLY A 134 8.60 4.91 -10.04
CA GLY A 134 9.57 5.39 -11.03
C GLY A 134 9.99 6.87 -10.88
N GLY A 135 9.74 7.49 -9.72
CA GLY A 135 10.10 8.87 -9.42
C GLY A 135 9.40 9.89 -10.32
N ASN A 136 10.07 11.00 -10.63
CA ASN A 136 9.45 12.10 -11.39
C ASN A 136 8.98 11.73 -12.80
N GLY A 137 9.47 10.63 -13.39
CA GLY A 137 9.00 10.13 -14.70
C GLY A 137 7.81 9.17 -14.63
N ASP A 138 7.30 8.91 -13.42
CA ASP A 138 6.23 7.94 -13.14
C ASP A 138 5.02 8.62 -12.48
N LYS A 139 4.64 9.75 -13.08
CA LYS A 139 3.50 10.56 -12.72
C LYS A 139 2.97 11.30 -13.93
N TRP A 140 1.75 11.82 -13.80
CA TRP A 140 1.26 12.87 -14.66
C TRP A 140 1.20 14.18 -13.87
N CYS A 141 1.53 15.29 -14.52
CA CYS A 141 1.15 16.62 -14.04
C CYS A 141 0.85 17.57 -15.19
N SER A 142 0.10 18.63 -14.90
CA SER A 142 -0.37 19.59 -15.90
C SER A 142 0.14 21.00 -15.62
N LYS A 143 0.56 21.68 -16.71
CA LYS A 143 0.83 23.13 -16.75
C LYS A 143 -0.30 23.93 -17.39
N GLY A 144 -1.30 23.25 -17.95
CA GLY A 144 -2.44 23.85 -18.63
C GLY A 144 -3.43 24.51 -17.67
N THR A 145 -4.39 25.24 -18.23
CA THR A 145 -5.39 26.00 -17.46
C THR A 145 -6.54 25.12 -16.99
N SER A 146 -7.00 24.19 -17.82
CA SER A 146 -8.15 23.31 -17.52
C SER A 146 -7.83 22.19 -16.53
N LYS A 147 -6.57 21.69 -16.52
CA LYS A 147 -6.05 20.67 -15.59
C LYS A 147 -6.91 19.41 -15.47
N TYR A 148 -7.33 18.85 -16.60
CA TYR A 148 -8.08 17.58 -16.61
C TYR A 148 -7.18 16.39 -16.96
N LEU A 149 -7.53 15.24 -16.39
CA LEU A 149 -7.09 13.91 -16.80
C LEU A 149 -8.35 13.08 -17.03
N GLN A 150 -8.44 12.45 -18.19
CA GLN A 150 -9.51 11.55 -18.58
C GLN A 150 -8.92 10.17 -18.83
N VAL A 151 -9.66 9.14 -18.42
CA VAL A 151 -9.32 7.73 -18.70
C VAL A 151 -10.51 7.10 -19.42
N ASP A 152 -10.26 6.57 -20.62
CA ASP A 152 -11.24 5.80 -21.37
C ASP A 152 -11.22 4.34 -20.90
N LEU A 153 -12.26 3.91 -20.20
CA LEU A 153 -12.34 2.53 -19.70
C LEU A 153 -12.64 1.51 -20.82
N GLY A 154 -13.06 1.98 -22.00
CA GLY A 154 -13.40 1.18 -23.19
C GLY A 154 -14.83 0.65 -23.23
N ALA A 155 -15.54 0.69 -22.10
CA ALA A 155 -16.96 0.37 -21.98
C ALA A 155 -17.54 1.01 -20.71
N SER A 156 -18.86 1.05 -20.59
CA SER A 156 -19.52 1.42 -19.33
C SER A 156 -19.27 0.34 -18.27
N HIS A 157 -18.85 0.78 -17.09
CA HIS A 157 -18.58 -0.10 -15.95
C HIS A 157 -19.28 0.39 -14.69
N ALA A 158 -19.67 -0.55 -13.83
CA ALA A 158 -20.02 -0.23 -12.45
C ALA A 158 -18.74 0.13 -11.67
N VAL A 159 -18.54 1.42 -11.41
CA VAL A 159 -17.40 1.93 -10.64
C VAL A 159 -17.87 2.22 -9.22
N ASN A 160 -17.25 1.58 -8.23
CA ASN A 160 -17.56 1.78 -6.81
C ASN A 160 -16.45 2.49 -6.02
N ARG A 161 -15.31 2.77 -6.68
CA ARG A 161 -14.15 3.41 -6.06
C ARG A 161 -13.27 4.10 -7.09
N VAL A 162 -12.82 5.30 -6.76
CA VAL A 162 -11.71 6.00 -7.43
C VAL A 162 -10.61 6.21 -6.40
N VAL A 163 -9.36 5.91 -6.78
CA VAL A 163 -8.18 6.13 -5.94
C VAL A 163 -7.25 7.08 -6.66
N VAL A 164 -6.97 8.23 -6.06
CA VAL A 164 -5.99 9.20 -6.55
C VAL A 164 -4.75 9.10 -5.66
N LYS A 165 -3.59 8.87 -6.28
CA LYS A 165 -2.29 8.93 -5.60
C LYS A 165 -1.64 10.27 -5.93
N HIS A 166 -1.50 11.13 -4.92
CA HIS A 166 -0.96 12.47 -5.09
C HIS A 166 0.57 12.46 -5.27
N ALA A 167 1.15 13.64 -5.55
CA ALA A 167 2.60 13.84 -5.73
C ALA A 167 3.45 13.14 -4.65
N GLY A 168 3.07 13.31 -3.38
CA GLY A 168 3.77 12.68 -2.25
C GLY A 168 3.79 11.15 -2.28
N ALA A 169 2.83 10.49 -2.93
CA ALA A 169 2.83 9.04 -3.07
C ALA A 169 3.95 8.54 -4.01
N GLY A 170 4.44 9.39 -4.92
CA GLY A 170 5.60 9.15 -5.77
C GLY A 170 6.91 9.70 -5.21
N GLY A 171 6.92 10.16 -3.96
CA GLY A 171 8.11 10.71 -3.29
C GLY A 171 8.39 12.20 -3.54
N GLU A 172 7.49 12.92 -4.21
CA GLU A 172 7.60 14.37 -4.38
C GLU A 172 7.22 15.15 -3.11
N ASN A 173 7.51 16.46 -3.11
CA ASN A 173 7.10 17.34 -2.03
C ASN A 173 5.57 17.30 -1.85
N THR A 174 5.10 16.97 -0.64
CA THR A 174 3.67 16.87 -0.32
C THR A 174 2.92 18.19 -0.42
N ALA A 175 3.63 19.33 -0.42
CA ALA A 175 3.05 20.63 -0.72
C ALA A 175 2.48 20.72 -2.15
N TRP A 176 2.89 19.81 -3.06
CA TRP A 176 2.38 19.72 -4.43
C TRP A 176 1.24 18.71 -4.59
N ASN A 177 0.73 18.14 -3.51
CA ASN A 177 -0.46 17.32 -3.57
C ASN A 177 -1.64 18.14 -4.09
N THR A 178 -2.38 17.57 -5.04
CA THR A 178 -3.68 18.11 -5.48
C THR A 178 -4.57 18.33 -4.26
N ARG A 179 -4.99 19.58 -4.05
CA ARG A 179 -5.77 19.97 -2.86
C ARG A 179 -7.27 19.83 -3.06
N ASP A 180 -7.71 19.97 -4.30
CA ASP A 180 -9.11 19.94 -4.68
C ASP A 180 -9.24 19.38 -6.11
N PHE A 181 -10.29 18.60 -6.35
CA PHE A 181 -10.61 18.01 -7.65
C PHE A 181 -12.05 17.51 -7.67
N THR A 182 -12.64 17.53 -8.87
CA THR A 182 -13.92 16.89 -9.16
C THR A 182 -13.68 15.56 -9.86
N VAL A 183 -14.39 14.53 -9.44
CA VAL A 183 -14.49 13.27 -10.19
C VAL A 183 -15.83 13.28 -10.91
N ALA A 184 -15.78 13.18 -12.23
CA ALA A 184 -16.95 13.09 -13.08
C ALA A 184 -16.88 11.82 -13.94
N SER A 185 -18.04 11.38 -14.43
CA SER A 185 -18.19 10.26 -15.33
C SER A 185 -18.91 10.70 -16.61
N SER A 186 -18.63 10.01 -17.71
CA SER A 186 -19.25 10.29 -19.00
C SER A 186 -19.40 9.01 -19.82
N PRO A 187 -20.60 8.70 -20.35
CA PRO A 187 -20.80 7.63 -21.32
C PRO A 187 -20.31 7.97 -22.74
N ASP A 188 -20.18 9.26 -23.08
CA ASP A 188 -19.92 9.73 -24.44
C ASP A 188 -18.59 10.50 -24.60
N GLY A 189 -17.87 10.76 -23.50
CA GLY A 189 -16.61 11.50 -23.48
C GLY A 189 -16.76 13.01 -23.66
N THR A 190 -17.98 13.54 -23.71
CA THR A 190 -18.28 14.95 -23.99
C THR A 190 -19.16 15.60 -22.91
N THR A 191 -20.14 14.88 -22.37
CA THR A 191 -21.04 15.32 -21.31
C THR A 191 -20.67 14.63 -20.01
N TRP A 192 -20.42 15.40 -18.95
CA TRP A 192 -19.86 14.90 -17.69
C TRP A 192 -20.79 15.18 -16.51
N THR A 193 -20.93 14.19 -15.62
CA THR A 193 -21.72 14.27 -14.38
C THR A 193 -20.94 13.74 -13.19
#